data_AF-A0A9W9PSJ7-F1
#
_entry.id   AF-A0A9W9PSJ7-F1
#
_cell.length_a   1.000
_cell.length_b   1.000
_cell.length_c   1.000
_cell.angle_alpha   90.00
_cell.angle_beta   90.00
_cell.angle_gamma   90.00
#
_symmetry.space_group_name_H-M   'P 1'
#
loop_
_entity.id
_entity.type
_entity.pdbx_description
1 polymer ?
#
loop_
_entity_poly.entity_id
_entity_poly.type
_entity_poly.pdbx_seq_one_letter_code
_entity_poly.pdbx_strand_id
1 'polypeptide(L)'
;MISKIARPEGAMSKKLLFFCLLSVACTILLLFGTPPPPDAVPDGPATGKASYRGRYAITTFLASHDDGTYQTRDDQDPYFMSARTLVYQLLHSPNTKLRSQIPVIVVVTPDVRESKRRRLRADGATVVEVEYIAQNTAVVDDRWTEMATRLRIFDPTIIPYEKVLFMEPDMVLTRPIVDILRDPSTDFVLINDATKVSAELGTIPERYLMAASPDSLQRDHDYPFLDPENTVKHFNGGLFVYSPSTEVFQYYKSLLNHPELYYTGSPSQDLINYAHRWGGPMPWKRLHSSWYIDWPNDNDFAGNMALLHSKWWVHESSSSDAVERFALARRWEMEGYWVGRDGESKYWS
;
A
#
# COMPACT_ATOMS: atom_id res chain seq x y z
N MET A 1 50.69 67.37 40.73
CA MET A 1 51.13 66.48 39.63
C MET A 1 49.94 65.60 39.27
N ILE A 2 49.55 65.60 37.99
CA ILE A 2 48.23 65.21 37.46
C ILE A 2 48.09 63.67 37.39
N SER A 3 46.97 63.11 37.85
CA SER A 3 46.57 61.73 37.56
C SER A 3 45.29 61.72 36.72
N LYS A 4 45.37 61.10 35.54
CA LYS A 4 44.36 61.10 34.47
C LYS A 4 43.25 60.10 34.77
N ILE A 5 42.00 60.54 34.61
CA ILE A 5 40.81 59.69 34.54
C ILE A 5 40.76 59.04 33.15
N ALA A 6 40.77 57.70 33.09
CA ALA A 6 40.61 56.93 31.86
C ALA A 6 39.11 56.67 31.58
N ARG A 7 38.68 56.90 30.33
CA ARG A 7 37.34 56.56 29.81
C ARG A 7 37.22 55.04 29.61
N PRO A 8 36.03 54.44 29.75
CA PRO A 8 35.82 53.05 29.38
C PRO A 8 35.57 52.94 27.87
N GLU A 9 36.54 52.39 27.13
CA GLU A 9 36.36 51.92 25.76
C GLU A 9 35.82 50.48 25.81
N GLY A 10 34.50 50.35 25.64
CA GLY A 10 33.82 49.06 25.50
C GLY A 10 32.77 49.09 24.41
N ALA A 11 33.01 49.86 23.33
CA ALA A 11 32.13 49.84 22.17
C ALA A 11 32.41 48.55 21.38
N MET A 12 31.50 47.58 21.51
CA MET A 12 31.50 46.37 20.70
C MET A 12 31.64 46.76 19.22
N SER A 13 32.66 46.21 18.55
CA SER A 13 32.89 46.48 17.13
C SER A 13 31.61 46.20 16.34
N LYS A 14 31.23 47.12 15.45
CA LYS A 14 30.04 46.98 14.58
C LYS A 14 30.02 45.64 13.83
N LYS A 15 31.20 45.06 13.54
CA LYS A 15 31.33 43.74 12.92
C LYS A 15 30.91 42.60 13.85
N LEU A 16 31.24 42.68 15.14
CA LEU A 16 30.86 41.67 16.14
C LEU A 16 29.36 41.75 16.45
N LEU A 17 28.80 42.97 16.54
CA LEU A 17 27.38 43.18 16.70
C LEU A 17 26.58 42.63 15.50
N PHE A 18 27.07 42.85 14.28
CA PHE A 18 26.47 42.29 13.06
C PHE A 18 26.50 40.76 13.05
N PHE A 19 27.62 40.15 13.48
CA PHE A 19 27.75 38.70 13.56
C PHE A 19 26.79 38.08 14.59
N CYS A 20 26.65 38.71 15.76
CA CYS A 20 25.70 38.26 16.78
C CYS A 20 24.26 38.36 16.29
N LEU A 21 23.88 39.45 15.60
CA LEU A 21 22.54 39.61 15.03
C LEU A 21 22.25 38.60 13.93
N LEU A 22 23.24 38.30 13.07
CA LEU A 22 23.10 37.30 12.01
C LEU A 22 22.93 35.88 12.59
N SER A 23 23.69 35.56 13.64
CA SER A 23 23.59 34.26 14.33
C SER A 23 22.21 34.09 14.97
N VAL A 24 21.70 35.10 15.67
CA VAL A 24 20.36 35.05 16.30
C VAL A 24 19.27 34.92 15.23
N ALA A 25 19.37 35.65 14.11
CA ALA A 25 18.42 35.54 13.00
C ALA A 25 18.42 34.13 12.37
N CYS A 26 19.58 33.51 12.16
CA CYS A 26 19.67 32.13 11.68
C CYS A 26 19.08 31.12 12.68
N THR A 27 19.31 31.30 13.99
CA THR A 27 18.73 30.40 15.00
C THR A 27 17.21 30.54 15.07
N ILE A 28 16.67 31.76 14.92
CA ILE A 28 15.21 31.98 14.86
C ILE A 28 14.62 31.36 13.58
N LEU A 29 15.28 31.49 12.43
CA LEU A 29 14.85 30.86 11.17
C LEU A 29 14.91 29.32 11.25
N LEU A 30 15.86 28.74 11.97
CA LEU A 30 15.98 27.29 12.14
C LEU A 30 14.99 26.73 13.18
N LEU A 31 14.63 27.51 14.21
CA LEU A 31 13.72 27.07 15.28
C LEU A 31 12.24 27.38 14.98
N PHE A 32 11.95 28.41 14.18
CA PHE A 32 10.60 28.91 13.93
C PHE A 32 10.26 29.10 12.45
N GLY A 33 11.20 28.84 11.53
CA GLY A 33 10.91 28.81 10.11
C GLY A 33 10.15 27.54 9.76
N THR A 34 8.83 27.61 9.73
CA THR A 34 8.04 26.60 9.02
C THR A 34 8.42 26.66 7.55
N PRO A 35 8.80 25.55 6.89
CA PRO A 35 8.97 25.55 5.46
C PRO A 35 7.65 26.02 4.83
N PRO A 36 7.69 26.84 3.77
CA PRO A 36 6.47 27.17 3.04
C PRO A 36 5.81 25.86 2.59
N PRO A 37 4.47 25.78 2.61
CA PRO A 37 3.79 24.66 2.00
C PRO A 37 4.27 24.54 0.55
N PRO A 38 4.51 23.31 0.04
CA PRO A 38 4.91 23.13 -1.35
C PRO A 38 3.89 23.83 -2.26
N ASP A 39 4.41 24.64 -3.17
CA ASP A 39 3.69 25.60 -4.00
C ASP A 39 2.34 25.09 -4.50
N ALA A 40 1.29 25.86 -4.23
CA ALA A 40 0.04 25.76 -4.98
C ALA A 40 0.35 26.16 -6.43
N VAL A 41 0.46 25.16 -7.31
CA VAL A 41 0.60 25.36 -8.75
C VAL A 41 -0.66 26.08 -9.26
N PRO A 42 -0.54 27.13 -10.11
CA PRO A 42 -1.70 27.84 -10.62
C PRO A 42 -2.54 26.94 -11.53
N ASP A 43 -3.85 26.93 -11.30
CA ASP A 43 -4.83 26.25 -12.16
C ASP A 43 -4.78 26.80 -13.59
N GLY A 44 -4.20 26.01 -14.50
CA GLY A 44 -4.44 26.14 -15.93
C GLY A 44 -5.81 25.57 -16.30
N PRO A 45 -6.40 25.97 -17.44
CA PRO A 45 -7.76 25.59 -17.78
C PRO A 45 -7.89 24.08 -17.97
N ALA A 46 -8.96 23.54 -17.37
CA ALA A 46 -9.28 22.12 -17.31
C ALA A 46 -9.43 21.48 -18.70
N THR A 47 -8.47 20.64 -19.06
CA THR A 47 -8.68 19.52 -19.99
C THR A 47 -8.71 18.25 -19.15
N GLY A 48 -9.85 17.55 -19.12
CA GLY A 48 -10.17 16.45 -18.19
C GLY A 48 -9.29 15.19 -18.26
N LYS A 49 -8.01 15.30 -17.90
CA LYS A 49 -7.19 14.19 -17.43
C LYS A 49 -7.05 14.34 -15.92
N ALA A 50 -7.35 13.28 -15.17
CA ALA A 50 -7.06 13.22 -13.75
C ALA A 50 -5.57 13.58 -13.55
N SER A 51 -5.30 14.67 -12.82
CA SER A 51 -3.94 15.05 -12.49
C SER A 51 -3.46 14.15 -11.36
N TYR A 52 -2.54 13.23 -11.67
CA TYR A 52 -1.93 12.38 -10.63
C TYR A 52 -1.15 13.25 -9.64
N ARG A 53 -1.32 13.00 -8.34
CA ARG A 53 -0.53 13.62 -7.26
C ARG A 53 0.92 13.16 -7.27
N GLY A 54 1.21 12.02 -7.90
CA GLY A 54 2.56 11.49 -8.02
C GLY A 54 2.63 10.28 -8.93
N ARG A 55 3.87 9.83 -9.19
CA ARG A 55 4.13 8.71 -10.09
C ARG A 55 3.83 7.35 -9.46
N TYR A 56 4.17 7.19 -8.18
CA TYR A 56 4.12 5.90 -7.50
C TYR A 56 3.42 6.00 -6.14
N ALA A 57 2.67 4.96 -5.79
CA ALA A 57 2.18 4.70 -4.45
C ALA A 57 2.21 3.20 -4.13
N ILE A 58 2.18 2.87 -2.85
CA ILE A 58 1.85 1.53 -2.36
C ILE A 58 0.53 1.66 -1.62
N THR A 59 -0.40 0.75 -1.87
CA THR A 59 -1.70 0.76 -1.21
C THR A 59 -2.03 -0.59 -0.60
N THR A 60 -2.74 -0.57 0.52
CA THR A 60 -3.37 -1.74 1.14
C THR A 60 -4.80 -1.39 1.53
N PHE A 61 -5.62 -2.39 1.81
CA PHE A 61 -7.02 -2.22 2.18
C PHE A 61 -7.28 -2.89 3.52
N LEU A 62 -7.92 -2.17 4.44
CA LEU A 62 -8.31 -2.67 5.74
C LEU A 62 -9.81 -2.44 5.92
N ALA A 63 -10.57 -3.51 5.90
CA ALA A 63 -11.96 -3.49 6.32
C ALA A 63 -12.08 -3.87 7.80
N SER A 64 -13.19 -3.48 8.41
CA SER A 64 -13.64 -4.03 9.69
C SER A 64 -15.08 -4.51 9.53
N HIS A 65 -15.59 -5.20 10.53
CA HIS A 65 -17.02 -5.43 10.74
C HIS A 65 -17.38 -5.09 12.19
N ASP A 66 -16.66 -4.13 12.76
CA ASP A 66 -16.89 -3.69 14.13
C ASP A 66 -18.16 -2.84 14.15
N ASP A 67 -19.30 -3.50 14.36
CA ASP A 67 -20.60 -2.87 14.61
C ASP A 67 -20.66 -2.16 15.98
N GLY A 68 -19.51 -2.04 16.67
CA GLY A 68 -19.38 -1.47 18.00
C GLY A 68 -19.78 -2.41 19.13
N THR A 69 -20.18 -3.65 18.82
CA THR A 69 -20.59 -4.64 19.83
C THR A 69 -19.43 -5.52 20.30
N TYR A 70 -18.34 -5.61 19.52
CA TYR A 70 -17.17 -6.41 19.86
C TYR A 70 -16.12 -5.55 20.58
N GLN A 71 -15.95 -5.80 21.88
CA GLN A 71 -14.89 -5.18 22.70
C GLN A 71 -13.50 -5.81 22.46
N THR A 72 -13.17 -6.14 21.22
CA THR A 72 -11.83 -6.62 20.90
C THR A 72 -10.88 -5.43 21.02
N ARG A 73 -9.81 -5.59 21.80
CA ARG A 73 -8.75 -4.58 21.83
C ARG A 73 -8.14 -4.49 20.43
N ASP A 74 -7.70 -3.29 20.03
CA ASP A 74 -7.15 -3.10 18.69
C ASP A 74 -5.97 -4.06 18.42
N ASP A 75 -5.16 -4.37 19.43
CA ASP A 75 -4.01 -5.30 19.33
C ASP A 75 -4.39 -6.79 19.22
N GLN A 76 -5.67 -7.12 19.32
CA GLN A 76 -6.23 -8.45 19.10
C GLN A 76 -6.86 -8.61 17.72
N ASP A 77 -6.97 -7.54 16.93
CA ASP A 77 -7.38 -7.61 15.53
C ASP A 77 -6.16 -7.99 14.65
N PRO A 78 -6.10 -9.22 14.12
CA PRO A 78 -4.93 -9.67 13.37
C PRO A 78 -4.75 -8.94 12.04
N TYR A 79 -5.83 -8.49 11.37
CA TYR A 79 -5.74 -7.76 10.11
C TYR A 79 -5.22 -6.35 10.34
N PHE A 80 -5.68 -5.68 11.40
CA PHE A 80 -5.12 -4.40 11.82
C PHE A 80 -3.65 -4.52 12.20
N MET A 81 -3.28 -5.51 13.01
CA MET A 81 -1.89 -5.72 13.41
C MET A 81 -0.98 -6.05 12.22
N SER A 82 -1.52 -6.72 11.20
CA SER A 82 -0.79 -7.03 9.97
C SER A 82 -0.65 -5.81 9.07
N ALA A 83 -1.69 -4.99 8.93
CA ALA A 83 -1.59 -3.70 8.24
C ALA A 83 -0.51 -2.81 8.88
N ARG A 84 -0.46 -2.75 10.22
CA ARG A 84 0.62 -2.06 10.94
C ARG A 84 2.00 -2.66 10.68
N THR A 85 2.09 -3.99 10.67
CA THR A 85 3.34 -4.71 10.37
C THR A 85 3.81 -4.41 8.94
N LEU A 86 2.92 -4.39 7.96
CA LEU A 86 3.22 -4.02 6.58
C LEU A 86 3.71 -2.56 6.48
N VAL A 87 3.01 -1.61 7.10
CA VAL A 87 3.43 -0.20 7.15
C VAL A 87 4.81 -0.07 7.79
N TYR A 88 5.07 -0.79 8.88
CA TYR A 88 6.39 -0.82 9.52
C TYR A 88 7.48 -1.36 8.59
N GLN A 89 7.24 -2.49 7.93
CA GLN A 89 8.19 -3.08 6.98
C GLN A 89 8.53 -2.08 5.86
N LEU A 90 7.53 -1.37 5.33
CA LEU A 90 7.71 -0.43 4.23
C LEU A 90 8.39 0.89 4.66
N LEU A 91 8.12 1.40 5.87
CA LEU A 91 8.56 2.74 6.26
C LEU A 91 9.74 2.77 7.24
N HIS A 92 9.88 1.74 8.08
CA HIS A 92 10.73 1.81 9.27
C HIS A 92 11.75 0.69 9.39
N SER A 93 11.42 -0.53 8.96
CA SER A 93 12.31 -1.68 9.14
C SER A 93 13.66 -1.45 8.43
N PRO A 94 14.80 -1.67 9.11
CA PRO A 94 16.12 -1.45 8.52
C PRO A 94 16.38 -2.33 7.29
N ASN A 95 15.72 -3.48 7.19
CA ASN A 95 15.95 -4.47 6.14
C ASN A 95 15.07 -4.26 4.92
N THR A 96 13.87 -3.68 5.08
CA THR A 96 12.84 -3.68 4.02
C THR A 96 12.29 -2.31 3.68
N LYS A 97 12.62 -1.27 4.47
CA LYS A 97 12.12 0.09 4.22
C LYS A 97 12.39 0.57 2.80
N LEU A 98 11.44 1.33 2.29
CA LEU A 98 11.51 1.96 0.98
C LEU A 98 12.71 2.92 0.91
N ARG A 99 13.43 2.86 -0.21
CA ARG A 99 14.60 3.72 -0.48
C ARG A 99 14.22 5.08 -1.07
N SER A 100 12.96 5.27 -1.43
CA SER A 100 12.42 6.50 -2.01
C SER A 100 11.16 6.93 -1.25
N GLN A 101 10.84 8.22 -1.31
CA GLN A 101 9.62 8.79 -0.74
C GLN A 101 8.40 8.38 -1.57
N ILE A 102 7.94 7.15 -1.39
CA ILE A 102 6.69 6.64 -1.97
C ILE A 102 5.66 6.57 -0.84
N PRO A 103 4.47 7.17 -1.02
CA PRO A 103 3.42 7.12 -0.02
C PRO A 103 2.90 5.68 0.13
N VAL A 104 2.73 5.28 1.39
CA VAL A 104 2.02 4.07 1.78
C VAL A 104 0.60 4.48 2.20
N ILE A 105 -0.38 4.04 1.43
CA ILE A 105 -1.79 4.39 1.58
C ILE A 105 -2.52 3.20 2.18
N VAL A 106 -3.29 3.44 3.25
CA VAL A 106 -4.19 2.43 3.83
C VAL A 106 -5.60 2.90 3.56
N VAL A 107 -6.28 2.24 2.65
CA VAL A 107 -7.70 2.47 2.36
C VAL A 107 -8.53 1.75 3.40
N VAL A 108 -9.46 2.44 4.05
CA VAL A 108 -10.26 1.89 5.15
C VAL A 108 -11.75 2.05 4.92
N THR A 109 -12.54 1.09 5.41
CA THR A 109 -14.00 1.19 5.46
C THR A 109 -14.47 2.07 6.63
N PRO A 110 -15.72 2.60 6.59
CA PRO A 110 -16.25 3.52 7.60
C PRO A 110 -16.32 2.95 9.04
N ASP A 111 -16.38 1.62 9.18
CA ASP A 111 -16.43 0.91 10.46
C ASP A 111 -15.05 0.61 11.08
N VAL A 112 -13.94 0.87 10.37
CA VAL A 112 -12.62 0.81 11.00
C VAL A 112 -12.52 1.90 12.06
N ARG A 113 -12.49 1.51 13.34
CA ARG A 113 -12.41 2.43 14.48
C ARG A 113 -11.35 3.52 14.33
N GLU A 114 -11.67 4.74 14.78
CA GLU A 114 -10.74 5.87 14.70
C GLU A 114 -9.45 5.65 15.52
N SER A 115 -9.47 4.80 16.55
CA SER A 115 -8.24 4.40 17.27
C SER A 115 -7.26 3.67 16.34
N LYS A 116 -7.75 2.76 15.49
CA LYS A 116 -6.97 2.06 14.46
C LYS A 116 -6.46 3.02 13.39
N ARG A 117 -7.34 3.88 12.86
CA ARG A 117 -6.98 4.89 11.84
C ARG A 117 -5.89 5.84 12.34
N ARG A 118 -6.05 6.39 13.54
CA ARG A 118 -5.06 7.27 14.17
C ARG A 118 -3.73 6.56 14.37
N ARG A 119 -3.75 5.29 14.80
CA ARG A 119 -2.52 4.50 14.95
C ARG A 119 -1.81 4.31 13.61
N LEU A 120 -2.52 3.99 12.53
CA LEU A 120 -1.92 3.86 11.19
C LEU A 120 -1.31 5.18 10.69
N ARG A 121 -1.99 6.31 10.94
CA ARG A 121 -1.42 7.64 10.64
C ARG A 121 -0.16 7.93 11.46
N ALA A 122 -0.16 7.59 12.76
CA ALA A 122 1.00 7.72 13.63
C ALA A 122 2.16 6.79 13.19
N ASP A 123 1.83 5.62 12.62
CA ASP A 123 2.80 4.71 12.02
C ASP A 123 3.38 5.24 10.70
N GLY A 124 2.86 6.36 10.17
CA GLY A 124 3.38 7.06 8.99
C GLY A 124 2.60 6.81 7.70
N ALA A 125 1.52 6.03 7.73
CA ALA A 125 0.69 5.79 6.57
C ALA A 125 -0.26 6.97 6.28
N THR A 126 -0.61 7.15 5.01
CA THR A 126 -1.76 7.98 4.61
C THR A 126 -3.02 7.13 4.71
N VAL A 127 -3.92 7.47 5.62
CA VAL A 127 -5.19 6.74 5.79
C VAL A 127 -6.29 7.44 5.00
N VAL A 128 -6.92 6.72 4.08
CA VAL A 128 -8.02 7.21 3.23
C VAL A 128 -9.26 6.38 3.52
N GLU A 129 -10.29 7.02 4.07
CA GLU A 129 -11.59 6.39 4.28
C GLU A 129 -12.40 6.42 2.98
N VAL A 130 -13.08 5.31 2.69
CA VAL A 130 -13.93 5.17 1.50
C VAL A 130 -15.31 4.65 1.85
N GLU A 131 -16.31 5.18 1.18
CA GLU A 131 -17.69 4.70 1.29
C GLU A 131 -17.84 3.31 0.67
N TYR A 132 -18.69 2.48 1.28
CA TYR A 132 -19.07 1.18 0.73
C TYR A 132 -19.58 1.31 -0.70
N ILE A 133 -19.29 0.30 -1.53
CA ILE A 133 -19.89 0.20 -2.86
C ILE A 133 -21.17 -0.61 -2.75
N ALA A 134 -22.30 0.04 -3.03
CA ALA A 134 -23.60 -0.61 -3.11
C ALA A 134 -23.63 -1.68 -4.20
N GLN A 135 -24.29 -2.80 -3.91
CA GLN A 135 -24.52 -3.89 -4.85
C GLN A 135 -26.02 -4.09 -5.03
N ASN A 136 -26.43 -4.35 -6.26
CA ASN A 136 -27.83 -4.67 -6.58
C ASN A 136 -28.12 -6.18 -6.56
N THR A 137 -27.07 -7.00 -6.51
CA THR A 137 -27.17 -8.46 -6.37
C THR A 137 -27.47 -8.79 -4.91
N ALA A 138 -28.29 -9.82 -4.67
CA ALA A 138 -28.48 -10.37 -3.33
C ALA A 138 -27.11 -10.75 -2.74
N VAL A 139 -26.64 -9.97 -1.78
CA VAL A 139 -25.39 -10.19 -1.05
C VAL A 139 -25.49 -11.57 -0.40
N VAL A 140 -24.64 -12.49 -0.85
CA VAL A 140 -24.63 -13.87 -0.34
C VAL A 140 -23.98 -13.91 1.05
N ASP A 141 -23.01 -13.03 1.31
CA ASP A 141 -22.39 -12.79 2.61
C ASP A 141 -21.58 -11.47 2.61
N ASP A 142 -21.11 -11.05 3.79
CA ASP A 142 -20.38 -9.80 4.02
C ASP A 142 -19.09 -9.65 3.19
N ARG A 143 -18.47 -10.76 2.75
CA ARG A 143 -17.25 -10.73 1.93
C ARG A 143 -17.50 -10.07 0.58
N TRP A 144 -18.74 -10.10 0.09
CA TRP A 144 -19.11 -9.38 -1.13
C TRP A 144 -19.01 -7.87 -0.93
N THR A 145 -19.50 -7.34 0.20
CA THR A 145 -19.46 -5.90 0.50
C THR A 145 -18.03 -5.41 0.65
N GLU A 146 -17.19 -6.13 1.37
CA GLU A 146 -15.76 -5.84 1.49
C GLU A 146 -15.06 -5.88 0.12
N MET A 147 -15.33 -6.93 -0.66
CA MET A 147 -14.79 -7.09 -2.01
C MET A 147 -15.14 -5.91 -2.91
N ALA A 148 -16.42 -5.53 -2.98
CA ALA A 148 -16.81 -4.42 -3.83
C ALA A 148 -16.20 -3.12 -3.35
N THR A 149 -16.16 -2.89 -2.04
CA THR A 149 -15.59 -1.67 -1.46
C THR A 149 -14.09 -1.59 -1.72
N ARG A 150 -13.38 -2.72 -1.74
CA ARG A 150 -11.97 -2.77 -2.14
C ARG A 150 -11.73 -2.27 -3.57
N LEU A 151 -12.71 -2.34 -4.48
CA LEU A 151 -12.56 -1.80 -5.84
C LEU A 151 -12.32 -0.29 -5.85
N ARG A 152 -12.57 0.43 -4.74
CA ARG A 152 -12.23 1.86 -4.57
C ARG A 152 -10.74 2.14 -4.78
N ILE A 153 -9.85 1.15 -4.64
CA ILE A 153 -8.43 1.35 -4.94
C ILE A 153 -8.20 1.70 -6.43
N PHE A 154 -9.11 1.31 -7.33
CA PHE A 154 -9.03 1.63 -8.76
C PHE A 154 -9.60 3.01 -9.11
N ASP A 155 -10.26 3.68 -8.16
CA ASP A 155 -10.81 5.02 -8.35
C ASP A 155 -9.68 6.06 -8.29
N PRO A 156 -9.38 6.77 -9.40
CA PRO A 156 -8.28 7.75 -9.43
C PRO A 156 -8.54 8.97 -8.55
N THR A 157 -9.78 9.17 -8.05
CA THR A 157 -10.08 10.22 -7.06
C THR A 157 -9.64 9.82 -5.64
N ILE A 158 -9.60 8.52 -5.36
CA ILE A 158 -9.15 7.93 -4.09
C ILE A 158 -7.65 7.68 -4.13
N ILE A 159 -7.16 7.07 -5.22
CA ILE A 159 -5.75 6.77 -5.44
C ILE A 159 -5.24 7.57 -6.65
N PRO A 160 -4.88 8.85 -6.48
CA PRO A 160 -4.46 9.71 -7.59
C PRO A 160 -2.97 9.51 -7.93
N TYR A 161 -2.56 8.29 -8.29
CA TYR A 161 -1.17 7.96 -8.64
C TYR A 161 -1.11 7.17 -9.95
N GLU A 162 -0.06 7.41 -10.74
CA GLU A 162 0.06 6.81 -12.08
C GLU A 162 0.21 5.29 -12.02
N LYS A 163 1.07 4.77 -11.14
CA LYS A 163 1.33 3.34 -10.95
C LYS A 163 1.33 2.99 -9.47
N VAL A 164 0.55 2.00 -9.09
CA VAL A 164 0.30 1.64 -7.70
C VAL A 164 0.59 0.17 -7.49
N LEU A 165 1.34 -0.16 -6.45
CA LEU A 165 1.46 -1.53 -5.94
C LEU A 165 0.37 -1.75 -4.89
N PHE A 166 -0.57 -2.65 -5.16
CA PHE A 166 -1.49 -3.17 -4.14
C PHE A 166 -0.85 -4.34 -3.40
N MET A 167 -1.05 -4.38 -2.08
CA MET A 167 -0.63 -5.45 -1.19
C MET A 167 -1.71 -5.71 -0.14
N GLU A 168 -2.10 -6.97 0.07
CA GLU A 168 -2.89 -7.36 1.26
C GLU A 168 -2.11 -7.07 2.56
N PRO A 169 -2.80 -6.89 3.70
CA PRO A 169 -2.15 -6.63 4.99
C PRO A 169 -1.21 -7.74 5.48
N ASP A 170 -1.40 -8.99 5.08
CA ASP A 170 -0.66 -10.20 5.49
C ASP A 170 0.59 -10.49 4.62
N MET A 171 1.14 -9.44 4.03
CA MET A 171 2.36 -9.50 3.23
C MET A 171 3.62 -9.36 4.09
N VAL A 172 4.58 -10.26 3.88
CA VAL A 172 5.83 -10.31 4.64
C VAL A 172 7.01 -10.07 3.70
N LEU A 173 7.75 -8.99 3.94
CA LEU A 173 8.90 -8.58 3.12
C LEU A 173 10.19 -9.23 3.64
N THR A 174 11.00 -9.75 2.72
CA THR A 174 12.37 -10.20 3.01
C THR A 174 13.43 -9.17 2.61
N ARG A 175 13.09 -8.28 1.67
CA ARG A 175 13.97 -7.23 1.12
C ARG A 175 13.16 -6.02 0.64
N PRO A 176 13.80 -4.88 0.33
CA PRO A 176 13.10 -3.71 -0.21
C PRO A 176 12.42 -4.04 -1.54
N ILE A 177 11.16 -3.60 -1.69
CA ILE A 177 10.28 -4.03 -2.79
C ILE A 177 10.09 -2.99 -3.90
N VAL A 178 10.56 -1.76 -3.71
CA VAL A 178 10.23 -0.62 -4.59
C VAL A 178 10.52 -0.84 -6.08
N ASP A 179 11.54 -1.65 -6.40
CA ASP A 179 11.94 -1.91 -7.78
C ASP A 179 10.91 -2.73 -8.58
N ILE A 180 9.92 -3.35 -7.92
CA ILE A 180 8.78 -3.99 -8.58
C ILE A 180 8.00 -3.01 -9.47
N LEU A 181 7.93 -1.72 -9.09
CA LEU A 181 7.26 -0.67 -9.85
C LEU A 181 8.02 -0.27 -11.13
N ARG A 182 9.24 -0.80 -11.29
CA ARG A 182 10.13 -0.60 -12.46
C ARG A 182 10.32 -1.89 -13.26
N ASP A 183 9.68 -2.99 -12.85
CA ASP A 183 9.69 -4.23 -13.61
C ASP A 183 9.08 -3.98 -15.00
N PRO A 184 9.68 -4.46 -16.11
CA PRO A 184 9.15 -4.25 -17.46
C PRO A 184 7.71 -4.75 -17.66
N SER A 185 7.27 -5.74 -16.88
CA SER A 185 5.88 -6.20 -16.89
C SER A 185 4.89 -5.13 -16.40
N THR A 186 5.37 -4.10 -15.72
CA THR A 186 4.56 -2.98 -15.21
C THR A 186 4.49 -1.78 -16.18
N ASP A 187 4.86 -1.97 -17.45
CA ASP A 187 4.64 -0.94 -18.47
C ASP A 187 3.20 -0.96 -18.99
N PHE A 188 2.64 0.24 -19.16
CA PHE A 188 1.32 0.45 -19.77
C PHE A 188 1.24 -0.20 -21.15
N VAL A 189 0.12 -0.86 -21.41
CA VAL A 189 -0.17 -1.48 -22.71
C VAL A 189 -1.49 -1.01 -23.26
N LEU A 190 -1.63 -1.15 -24.58
CA LEU A 190 -2.91 -1.02 -25.26
C LEU A 190 -3.79 -2.22 -24.92
N ILE A 191 -5.11 -2.00 -24.93
CA ILE A 191 -6.07 -3.11 -24.91
C ILE A 191 -5.92 -3.99 -26.15
N ASN A 192 -6.29 -5.27 -26.01
CA ASN A 192 -6.25 -6.22 -27.11
C ASN A 192 -7.40 -6.00 -28.10
N ASP A 193 -8.63 -5.93 -27.58
CA ASP A 193 -9.85 -5.88 -28.38
C ASP A 193 -11.03 -5.43 -27.51
N ALA A 194 -11.51 -4.20 -27.72
CA ALA A 194 -12.65 -3.64 -26.97
C ALA A 194 -13.97 -4.38 -27.26
N THR A 195 -14.10 -5.07 -28.40
CA THR A 195 -15.34 -5.77 -28.78
C THR A 195 -15.62 -7.00 -27.91
N LYS A 196 -14.63 -7.44 -27.12
CA LYS A 196 -14.77 -8.52 -26.13
C LYS A 196 -15.47 -8.11 -24.85
N VAL A 197 -15.81 -6.83 -24.70
CA VAL A 197 -16.64 -6.32 -23.61
C VAL A 197 -18.06 -6.14 -24.12
N SER A 198 -19.04 -6.76 -23.46
CA SER A 198 -20.45 -6.55 -23.77
C SER A 198 -20.80 -5.07 -23.58
N ALA A 199 -21.66 -4.52 -24.44
CA ALA A 199 -22.14 -3.14 -24.31
C ALA A 199 -22.78 -2.85 -22.94
N GLU A 200 -23.38 -3.86 -22.31
CA GLU A 200 -23.99 -3.78 -20.97
C GLU A 200 -22.96 -3.54 -19.86
N LEU A 201 -21.70 -3.91 -20.09
CA LEU A 201 -20.61 -3.72 -19.13
C LEU A 201 -19.92 -2.36 -19.26
N GLY A 202 -20.31 -1.56 -20.27
CA GLY A 202 -19.77 -0.22 -20.52
C GLY A 202 -18.46 -0.23 -21.31
N THR A 203 -17.66 0.82 -21.11
CA THR A 203 -16.40 1.05 -21.83
C THR A 203 -15.18 0.73 -20.96
N ILE A 204 -14.08 0.34 -21.60
CA ILE A 204 -12.78 0.11 -20.99
C ILE A 204 -11.76 1.16 -21.50
N PRO A 205 -10.65 1.43 -20.80
CA PRO A 205 -9.67 2.42 -21.25
C PRO A 205 -8.94 1.96 -22.52
N GLU A 206 -8.33 2.88 -23.26
CA GLU A 206 -7.45 2.53 -24.40
C GLU A 206 -6.13 1.89 -23.94
N ARG A 207 -5.63 2.33 -22.77
CA ARG A 207 -4.38 1.89 -22.17
C ARG A 207 -4.61 1.54 -20.71
N TYR A 208 -4.00 0.46 -20.26
CA TYR A 208 -4.11 0.00 -18.88
C TYR A 208 -2.78 -0.57 -18.39
N LEU A 209 -2.73 -0.83 -17.09
CA LEU A 209 -1.65 -1.53 -16.42
C LEU A 209 -2.28 -2.50 -15.43
N MET A 210 -1.99 -3.79 -15.60
CA MET A 210 -2.25 -4.83 -14.62
C MET A 210 -1.12 -5.85 -14.70
N ALA A 211 -0.31 -5.94 -13.65
CA ALA A 211 0.77 -6.91 -13.54
C ALA A 211 0.72 -7.61 -12.19
N ALA A 212 0.80 -8.93 -12.20
CA ALA A 212 0.65 -9.76 -11.01
C ALA A 212 1.54 -11.00 -11.11
N SER A 213 1.62 -11.79 -10.05
CA SER A 213 2.23 -13.12 -10.11
C SER A 213 1.17 -14.19 -10.33
N PRO A 214 1.48 -15.26 -11.08
CA PRO A 214 0.60 -16.42 -11.13
C PRO A 214 0.31 -16.98 -9.74
N ASP A 215 -0.89 -17.49 -9.53
CA ASP A 215 -1.23 -18.31 -8.35
C ASP A 215 -0.39 -19.59 -8.39
N SER A 216 0.32 -19.92 -7.30
CA SER A 216 1.15 -21.13 -7.28
C SER A 216 0.34 -22.41 -7.22
N LEU A 217 -0.97 -22.32 -6.93
CA LEU A 217 -1.97 -23.39 -6.80
C LEU A 217 -1.72 -24.39 -5.65
N GLN A 218 -0.48 -24.51 -5.22
CA GLN A 218 -0.03 -25.38 -4.15
C GLN A 218 1.21 -24.79 -3.47
N ARG A 219 1.47 -25.26 -2.24
CA ARG A 219 2.64 -24.86 -1.45
C ARG A 219 3.89 -25.68 -1.76
N ASP A 220 3.73 -26.94 -2.17
CA ASP A 220 4.84 -27.80 -2.56
C ASP A 220 5.28 -27.46 -3.98
N HIS A 221 6.35 -26.70 -4.11
CA HIS A 221 6.94 -26.31 -5.39
C HIS A 221 8.42 -25.91 -5.23
N ASP A 222 9.13 -25.92 -6.35
CA ASP A 222 10.51 -25.45 -6.42
C ASP A 222 10.60 -23.92 -6.28
N TYR A 223 11.76 -23.43 -5.87
CA TYR A 223 12.10 -22.01 -5.91
C TYR A 223 13.01 -21.67 -7.11
N PRO A 224 12.70 -20.61 -7.88
CA PRO A 224 11.44 -19.88 -7.85
C PRO A 224 10.29 -20.74 -8.41
N PHE A 225 9.05 -20.44 -8.01
CA PHE A 225 7.89 -21.00 -8.72
C PHE A 225 7.91 -20.48 -10.16
N LEU A 226 8.02 -21.42 -11.11
CA LEU A 226 8.03 -21.14 -12.54
C LEU A 226 6.84 -21.84 -13.20
N ASP A 227 6.20 -21.14 -14.15
CA ASP A 227 5.18 -21.72 -15.04
C ASP A 227 5.56 -21.39 -16.50
N PRO A 228 6.61 -22.04 -17.03
CA PRO A 228 7.15 -21.71 -18.36
C PRO A 228 6.17 -22.03 -19.48
N GLU A 229 5.29 -23.02 -19.32
CA GLU A 229 4.24 -23.38 -20.27
C GLU A 229 3.02 -22.43 -20.21
N ASN A 230 3.03 -21.45 -19.30
CA ASN A 230 1.92 -20.54 -19.05
C ASN A 230 0.59 -21.27 -18.78
N THR A 231 0.63 -22.37 -18.05
CA THR A 231 -0.57 -23.17 -17.72
C THR A 231 -1.46 -22.44 -16.72
N VAL A 232 -0.88 -21.66 -15.82
CA VAL A 232 -1.61 -20.89 -14.80
C VAL A 232 -2.22 -19.64 -15.43
N LYS A 233 -3.55 -19.63 -15.59
CA LYS A 233 -4.27 -18.51 -16.22
C LYS A 233 -4.74 -17.44 -15.24
N HIS A 234 -4.65 -17.71 -13.94
CA HIS A 234 -5.12 -16.82 -12.88
C HIS A 234 -3.94 -16.28 -12.07
N PHE A 235 -4.14 -15.11 -11.47
CA PHE A 235 -3.20 -14.54 -10.51
C PHE A 235 -3.85 -14.43 -9.14
N ASN A 236 -3.03 -14.47 -8.10
CA ASN A 236 -3.49 -14.27 -6.73
C ASN A 236 -3.83 -12.79 -6.50
N GLY A 237 -5.02 -12.53 -5.95
CA GLY A 237 -5.50 -11.17 -5.70
C GLY A 237 -4.74 -10.42 -4.59
N GLY A 238 -3.82 -11.06 -3.89
CA GLY A 238 -3.09 -10.48 -2.77
C GLY A 238 -2.10 -9.39 -3.18
N LEU A 239 -1.54 -9.48 -4.40
CA LEU A 239 -0.56 -8.54 -4.90
C LEU A 239 -0.71 -8.29 -6.39
N PHE A 240 -0.73 -7.02 -6.78
CA PHE A 240 -0.65 -6.61 -8.17
C PHE A 240 -0.20 -5.16 -8.29
N VAL A 241 0.46 -4.85 -9.40
CA VAL A 241 0.75 -3.49 -9.83
C VAL A 241 -0.31 -3.08 -10.85
N TYR A 242 -0.93 -1.91 -10.64
CA TYR A 242 -1.99 -1.42 -11.51
C TYR A 242 -1.91 0.10 -11.70
N SER A 243 -2.74 0.62 -12.60
CA SER A 243 -2.98 2.05 -12.75
C SER A 243 -4.45 2.36 -12.46
N PRO A 244 -4.77 3.17 -11.43
CA PRO A 244 -6.12 3.68 -11.19
C PRO A 244 -6.69 4.37 -12.43
N SER A 245 -7.94 4.05 -12.79
CA SER A 245 -8.62 4.59 -13.97
C SER A 245 -10.12 4.62 -13.73
N THR A 246 -10.75 5.74 -14.08
CA THR A 246 -12.20 5.88 -13.98
C THR A 246 -12.90 4.81 -14.81
N GLU A 247 -12.43 4.55 -16.02
CA GLU A 247 -12.97 3.55 -16.95
C GLU A 247 -12.84 2.13 -16.38
N VAL A 248 -11.66 1.76 -15.87
CA VAL A 248 -11.45 0.45 -15.21
C VAL A 248 -12.38 0.32 -13.99
N PHE A 249 -12.46 1.37 -13.16
CA PHE A 249 -13.28 1.35 -11.96
C PHE A 249 -14.77 1.21 -12.29
N GLN A 250 -15.29 1.94 -13.28
CA GLN A 250 -16.69 1.78 -13.70
C GLN A 250 -16.95 0.41 -14.35
N TYR A 251 -16.00 -0.13 -15.12
CA TYR A 251 -16.09 -1.48 -15.66
C TYR A 251 -16.16 -2.54 -14.56
N TYR A 252 -15.36 -2.43 -13.50
CA TYR A 252 -15.48 -3.36 -12.36
C TYR A 252 -16.80 -3.21 -11.62
N LYS A 253 -17.31 -1.99 -11.47
CA LYS A 253 -18.62 -1.75 -10.88
C LYS A 253 -19.77 -2.33 -11.71
N SER A 254 -19.66 -2.33 -13.05
CA SER A 254 -20.67 -3.00 -13.89
C SER A 254 -20.62 -4.51 -13.66
N LEU A 255 -19.42 -5.09 -13.59
CA LEU A 255 -19.23 -6.52 -13.32
C LEU A 255 -19.86 -6.97 -11.99
N LEU A 256 -19.89 -6.15 -10.95
CA LEU A 256 -20.57 -6.48 -9.68
C LEU A 256 -22.05 -6.87 -9.84
N ASN A 257 -22.72 -6.39 -10.90
CA ASN A 257 -24.11 -6.74 -11.20
C ASN A 257 -24.24 -8.03 -12.03
N HIS A 258 -23.11 -8.64 -12.39
CA HIS A 258 -23.02 -9.81 -13.26
C HIS A 258 -22.11 -10.92 -12.66
N PRO A 259 -22.38 -11.38 -11.43
CA PRO A 259 -21.59 -12.42 -10.78
C PRO A 259 -21.52 -13.73 -11.58
N GLU A 260 -22.53 -14.03 -12.40
CA GLU A 260 -22.58 -15.18 -13.30
C GLU A 260 -21.44 -15.23 -14.31
N LEU A 261 -20.79 -14.10 -14.60
CA LEU A 261 -19.69 -14.03 -15.56
C LEU A 261 -18.35 -14.48 -14.98
N TYR A 262 -18.14 -14.30 -13.67
CA TYR A 262 -16.82 -14.44 -13.07
C TYR A 262 -16.77 -15.33 -11.84
N TYR A 263 -17.85 -15.45 -11.06
CA TYR A 263 -17.79 -16.02 -9.72
C TYR A 263 -17.56 -17.53 -9.75
N THR A 264 -16.46 -17.95 -9.11
CA THR A 264 -16.07 -19.35 -8.93
C THR A 264 -15.81 -19.74 -7.47
N GLY A 265 -15.89 -18.80 -6.54
CA GLY A 265 -15.81 -19.03 -5.09
C GLY A 265 -15.07 -17.94 -4.31
N SER A 266 -14.28 -17.10 -5.00
CA SER A 266 -13.45 -16.05 -4.40
C SER A 266 -13.78 -14.70 -5.04
N PRO A 267 -14.83 -13.99 -4.57
CA PRO A 267 -15.44 -12.89 -5.32
C PRO A 267 -14.45 -11.80 -5.79
N SER A 268 -13.48 -11.44 -4.95
CA SER A 268 -12.52 -10.36 -5.23
C SER A 268 -11.50 -10.77 -6.29
N GLN A 269 -10.89 -11.93 -6.11
CA GLN A 269 -9.91 -12.49 -7.04
C GLN A 269 -10.57 -12.85 -8.38
N ASP A 270 -11.77 -13.42 -8.34
CA ASP A 270 -12.48 -13.90 -9.52
C ASP A 270 -12.88 -12.76 -10.45
N LEU A 271 -13.39 -11.64 -9.90
CA LEU A 271 -13.80 -10.47 -10.69
C LEU A 271 -12.60 -9.88 -11.45
N ILE A 272 -11.48 -9.65 -10.75
CA ILE A 272 -10.28 -9.07 -11.37
C ILE A 272 -9.62 -10.05 -12.34
N ASN A 273 -9.63 -11.36 -12.05
CA ASN A 273 -9.15 -12.38 -12.98
C ASN A 273 -10.02 -12.46 -14.23
N TYR A 274 -11.34 -12.35 -14.10
CA TYR A 274 -12.23 -12.26 -15.26
C TYR A 274 -11.87 -11.04 -16.10
N ALA A 275 -11.82 -9.84 -15.50
CA ALA A 275 -11.53 -8.61 -16.22
C ALA A 275 -10.18 -8.67 -16.96
N HIS A 276 -9.18 -9.31 -16.35
CA HIS A 276 -7.82 -9.39 -16.85
C HIS A 276 -7.41 -10.76 -17.41
N ARG A 277 -8.36 -11.64 -17.74
CA ARG A 277 -8.06 -12.96 -18.31
C ARG A 277 -7.26 -12.86 -19.60
N TRP A 278 -6.37 -13.83 -19.84
CA TRP A 278 -5.48 -13.88 -21.02
C TRP A 278 -6.20 -13.74 -22.37
N GLY A 279 -7.39 -14.35 -22.52
CA GLY A 279 -8.20 -14.25 -23.73
C GLY A 279 -9.07 -12.98 -23.82
N GLY A 280 -9.07 -12.17 -22.77
CA GLY A 280 -9.90 -10.99 -22.60
C GLY A 280 -9.33 -9.73 -23.26
N PRO A 281 -9.99 -8.58 -23.02
CA PRO A 281 -9.60 -7.30 -23.61
C PRO A 281 -8.37 -6.68 -22.94
N MET A 282 -8.14 -6.98 -21.65
CA MET A 282 -7.10 -6.36 -20.82
C MET A 282 -6.26 -7.40 -20.08
N PRO A 283 -5.58 -8.35 -20.74
CA PRO A 283 -4.85 -9.41 -20.06
C PRO A 283 -3.81 -8.88 -19.04
N TRP A 284 -3.72 -9.51 -17.86
CA TRP A 284 -2.65 -9.21 -16.91
C TRP A 284 -1.28 -9.65 -17.45
N LYS A 285 -0.22 -9.01 -16.95
CA LYS A 285 1.18 -9.37 -17.23
C LYS A 285 1.84 -10.05 -16.04
N ARG A 286 2.69 -11.03 -16.31
CA ARG A 286 3.47 -11.72 -15.28
C ARG A 286 4.62 -10.85 -14.78
N LEU A 287 4.62 -10.58 -13.48
CA LEU A 287 5.76 -10.05 -12.76
C LEU A 287 6.92 -11.05 -12.78
N HIS A 288 8.15 -10.57 -12.62
CA HIS A 288 9.30 -11.47 -12.41
C HIS A 288 9.07 -12.38 -11.19
N SER A 289 9.41 -13.67 -11.31
CA SER A 289 9.07 -14.71 -10.33
C SER A 289 9.72 -14.56 -8.95
N SER A 290 10.68 -13.64 -8.80
CA SER A 290 11.32 -13.34 -7.51
C SER A 290 10.60 -12.29 -6.66
N TRP A 291 9.47 -11.75 -7.14
CA TRP A 291 8.75 -10.68 -6.45
C TRP A 291 7.78 -11.17 -5.39
N TYR A 292 6.99 -12.21 -5.67
CA TYR A 292 5.88 -12.58 -4.81
C TYR A 292 5.46 -14.04 -5.03
N ILE A 293 5.09 -14.70 -3.94
CA ILE A 293 4.47 -16.02 -3.89
C ILE A 293 3.31 -16.02 -2.89
N ASP A 294 2.20 -16.68 -3.24
CA ASP A 294 0.99 -16.74 -2.42
C ASP A 294 0.91 -17.95 -1.49
N TRP A 295 1.57 -19.06 -1.84
CA TRP A 295 1.74 -20.22 -0.95
C TRP A 295 3.21 -20.47 -0.63
N PRO A 296 3.87 -19.57 0.13
CA PRO A 296 5.30 -19.66 0.38
C PRO A 296 5.70 -20.95 1.13
N ASN A 297 6.89 -21.45 0.81
CA ASN A 297 7.55 -22.53 1.53
C ASN A 297 8.99 -22.16 1.97
N ASP A 298 9.69 -23.09 2.62
CA ASP A 298 11.06 -22.86 3.12
C ASP A 298 12.06 -22.55 1.98
N ASN A 299 11.84 -23.11 0.78
CA ASN A 299 12.70 -22.85 -0.38
C ASN A 299 12.53 -21.42 -0.88
N ASP A 300 11.31 -20.86 -0.86
CA ASP A 300 11.08 -19.46 -1.23
C ASP A 300 11.80 -18.50 -0.27
N PHE A 301 11.70 -18.80 1.02
CA PHE A 301 12.35 -18.00 2.04
C PHE A 301 13.88 -18.09 1.93
N ALA A 302 14.43 -19.30 1.82
CA ALA A 302 15.87 -19.51 1.60
C ALA A 302 16.37 -18.90 0.28
N GLY A 303 15.49 -18.88 -0.73
CA GLY A 303 15.72 -18.34 -2.06
C GLY A 303 15.73 -16.82 -2.15
N ASN A 304 15.40 -16.10 -1.08
CA ASN A 304 15.28 -14.65 -1.04
C ASN A 304 14.12 -14.09 -1.89
N MET A 305 12.99 -14.81 -1.91
CA MET A 305 11.70 -14.32 -2.44
C MET A 305 11.33 -12.99 -1.78
N ALA A 306 10.98 -11.96 -2.56
CA ALA A 306 10.82 -10.61 -2.00
C ALA A 306 9.62 -10.47 -1.06
N LEU A 307 8.51 -11.11 -1.40
CA LEU A 307 7.26 -11.10 -0.66
C LEU A 307 6.70 -12.50 -0.48
N LEU A 308 6.35 -12.80 0.77
CA LEU A 308 5.70 -14.03 1.19
C LEU A 308 4.29 -13.66 1.68
N HIS A 309 3.25 -14.25 1.09
CA HIS A 309 1.89 -14.11 1.59
C HIS A 309 1.70 -15.07 2.79
N SER A 310 1.71 -14.54 4.01
CA SER A 310 1.71 -15.39 5.21
C SER A 310 0.99 -14.74 6.38
N LYS A 311 -0.01 -15.45 6.89
CA LYS A 311 -0.79 -15.06 8.06
C LYS A 311 -0.15 -15.64 9.32
N TRP A 312 0.62 -14.83 10.04
CA TRP A 312 1.30 -15.26 11.28
C TRP A 312 0.35 -15.72 12.41
N TRP A 313 -0.97 -15.47 12.29
CA TRP A 313 -2.00 -15.83 13.27
C TRP A 313 -2.81 -17.07 12.89
N VAL A 314 -2.59 -17.63 11.70
CA VAL A 314 -3.22 -18.87 11.24
C VAL A 314 -2.12 -19.91 11.09
N HIS A 315 -2.14 -20.92 11.95
CA HIS A 315 -1.29 -22.09 11.78
C HIS A 315 -1.99 -23.08 10.86
N GLU A 316 -1.57 -23.12 9.61
CA GLU A 316 -2.07 -24.12 8.67
C GLU A 316 -1.27 -25.41 8.86
N SER A 317 -1.91 -26.58 8.88
CA SER A 317 -1.17 -27.85 9.02
C SER A 317 -0.16 -28.12 7.89
N SER A 318 -0.26 -27.37 6.79
CA SER A 318 0.64 -27.41 5.65
C SER A 318 1.67 -26.27 5.64
N SER A 319 1.67 -25.36 6.61
CA SER A 319 2.54 -24.18 6.61
C SER A 319 4.02 -24.51 6.75
N SER A 320 4.88 -23.71 6.11
CA SER A 320 6.30 -23.73 6.40
C SER A 320 6.57 -23.10 7.77
N ASP A 321 7.18 -23.91 8.63
CA ASP A 321 7.60 -23.56 9.98
C ASP A 321 8.53 -22.31 9.98
N ALA A 322 9.42 -22.18 8.98
CA ALA A 322 10.33 -21.03 8.92
C ALA A 322 9.63 -19.75 8.44
N VAL A 323 8.75 -19.84 7.45
CA VAL A 323 7.99 -18.69 6.93
C VAL A 323 7.08 -18.12 8.00
N GLU A 324 6.32 -18.97 8.73
CA GLU A 324 5.43 -18.49 9.80
C GLU A 324 6.21 -17.83 10.94
N ARG A 325 7.31 -18.45 11.38
CA ARG A 325 8.19 -17.85 12.40
C ARG A 325 8.76 -16.52 11.94
N PHE A 326 9.15 -16.40 10.67
CA PHE A 326 9.64 -15.16 10.09
C PHE A 326 8.56 -14.07 10.04
N ALA A 327 7.34 -14.43 9.63
CA ALA A 327 6.18 -13.54 9.62
C ALA A 327 5.86 -13.02 11.04
N LEU A 328 5.81 -13.92 12.02
CA LEU A 328 5.60 -13.57 13.42
C LEU A 328 6.74 -12.69 13.97
N ALA A 329 7.98 -12.95 13.58
CA ALA A 329 9.12 -12.11 13.96
C ALA A 329 9.00 -10.66 13.43
N ARG A 330 8.45 -10.45 12.22
CA ARG A 330 8.20 -9.09 11.69
C ARG A 330 7.17 -8.32 12.53
N ARG A 331 6.13 -9.01 13.00
CA ARG A 331 5.16 -8.41 13.93
C ARG A 331 5.86 -7.95 15.22
N TRP A 332 6.67 -8.82 15.84
CA TRP A 332 7.38 -8.46 17.08
C TRP A 332 8.42 -7.35 16.87
N GLU A 333 9.08 -7.33 15.72
CA GLU A 333 10.01 -6.25 15.35
C GLU A 333 9.27 -4.89 15.30
N MET A 334 8.09 -4.85 14.68
CA MET A 334 7.22 -3.68 14.64
C MET A 334 6.77 -3.25 16.04
N GLU A 335 6.29 -4.17 16.88
CA GLU A 335 5.88 -3.84 18.24
C GLU A 335 7.04 -3.31 19.08
N GLY A 336 8.21 -3.95 19.01
CA GLY A 336 9.42 -3.52 19.71
C GLY A 336 9.88 -2.12 19.27
N TYR A 337 9.81 -1.81 17.97
CA TYR A 337 10.11 -0.48 17.45
C TYR A 337 9.23 0.60 18.10
N TRP A 338 7.92 0.37 18.17
CA TRP A 338 6.98 1.34 18.72
C TRP A 338 7.06 1.45 20.24
N VAL A 339 7.30 0.35 20.96
CA VAL A 339 7.57 0.40 22.41
C VAL A 339 8.79 1.27 22.70
N GLY A 340 9.88 1.10 21.94
CA GLY A 340 11.10 1.90 22.11
C GLY A 340 10.91 3.38 21.75
N ARG A 341 10.08 3.69 20.74
CA ARG A 341 9.84 5.06 20.26
C ARG A 341 8.84 5.83 21.11
N ASP A 342 7.75 5.17 21.51
CA ASP A 342 6.63 5.81 22.20
C ASP A 342 6.86 5.88 23.72
N GLY A 343 7.88 5.18 24.24
CA GLY A 343 8.23 5.19 25.67
C GLY A 343 7.23 4.47 26.58
N GLU A 344 6.17 3.89 26.01
CA GLU A 344 5.16 3.10 26.72
C GLU A 344 5.38 1.60 26.47
N SER A 345 5.87 0.89 27.48
CA SER A 345 5.72 -0.56 27.53
C SER A 345 4.33 -0.89 28.06
N LYS A 346 3.39 -1.27 27.19
CA LYS A 346 2.07 -1.78 27.59
C LYS A 346 2.06 -3.27 27.98
N TYR A 347 3.25 -3.88 28.10
CA TYR A 347 3.40 -5.32 28.31
C TYR A 347 4.02 -5.69 29.68
N TRP A 348 4.27 -4.71 30.55
CA TRP A 348 4.83 -4.93 31.91
C TRP A 348 4.04 -4.26 33.05
N SER A 349 2.75 -3.97 32.86
CA SER A 349 1.86 -3.52 33.94
C SER A 349 0.85 -4.58 34.32
#